data_AF-A0AAD4XK09-F1
#
_entry.id   AF-A0AAD4XK09-F1
#
_cell.length_a   1.000
_cell.length_b   1.000
_cell.length_c   1.000
_cell.angle_alpha   90.00
_cell.angle_beta   90.00
_cell.angle_gamma   90.00
#
_symmetry.space_group_name_H-M   'P 1'
#
loop_
_entity.id
_entity.type
_entity.pdbx_description
1 polymer ?
#
loop_
_entity_poly.entity_id
_entity_poly.type
_entity_poly.pdbx_seq_one_letter_code
_entity_poly.pdbx_strand_id
1 'polypeptide(L)'
;MAARIILDSSHRLILVISIFYIYISGSTSAAMHYGKPKQYKPCKSLVFYFHDIIYNGQNAANATSAIVAAPQGANMTILAGQFHFGNIAVFDDPITLDNNLHSPPVGRAQGFYIYDTKNTYTAWLGFSFVFNSTDHQGTINFIGADPLMNKTRDISVVGGTGDFFMARGIATIMTDAFEGEVYFRLRVEINRVLVFKGVRGVGFFPISRGGSKESLKIPVSR
;
A
#
# COMPACT_ATOMS: atom_id res chain seq x y z
N MET A 1 -53.28 56.77 30.68
CA MET A 1 -54.05 55.57 31.06
C MET A 1 -53.59 54.44 30.15
N ALA A 2 -52.67 53.58 30.59
CA ALA A 2 -52.13 52.50 29.76
C ALA A 2 -52.94 51.22 30.03
N ALA A 3 -53.77 50.82 29.05
CA ALA A 3 -54.56 49.61 29.12
C ALA A 3 -53.62 48.38 29.05
N ARG A 4 -53.57 47.60 30.12
CA ARG A 4 -52.91 46.29 30.11
C ARG A 4 -53.81 45.32 29.35
N ILE A 5 -53.37 44.89 28.17
CA ILE A 5 -54.03 43.84 27.39
C ILE A 5 -53.81 42.52 28.14
N ILE A 6 -54.84 42.04 28.82
CA ILE A 6 -54.87 40.72 29.44
C ILE A 6 -55.16 39.71 28.32
N LEU A 7 -54.09 39.12 27.77
CA LEU A 7 -54.20 38.02 26.81
C LEU A 7 -54.73 36.77 27.53
N ASP A 8 -55.92 36.31 27.12
CA ASP A 8 -56.60 35.11 27.59
C ASP A 8 -55.72 33.85 27.45
N SER A 9 -55.91 32.88 28.35
CA SER A 9 -55.12 31.64 28.46
C SER A 9 -55.06 30.84 27.15
N SER A 10 -56.16 30.87 26.40
CA SER A 10 -56.29 30.25 25.08
C SER A 10 -55.29 30.81 24.06
N HIS A 11 -55.07 32.12 24.03
CA HIS A 11 -54.11 32.78 23.13
C HIS A 11 -52.65 32.49 23.50
N ARG A 12 -52.36 32.35 24.80
CA ARG A 12 -51.02 31.96 25.27
C ARG A 12 -50.67 30.54 24.82
N LEU A 13 -51.63 29.63 24.86
CA LEU A 13 -51.44 28.24 24.41
C LEU A 13 -51.17 28.17 22.90
N ILE A 14 -51.92 28.93 22.10
CA ILE A 14 -51.74 29.00 20.64
C ILE A 14 -50.35 29.55 20.30
N LEU A 15 -49.90 30.60 20.99
CA LEU A 15 -48.56 31.19 20.81
C LEU A 15 -47.44 30.19 21.12
N VAL A 16 -47.58 29.42 22.20
CA VAL A 16 -46.59 28.39 22.57
C VAL A 16 -46.53 27.27 21.53
N ILE A 17 -47.68 26.78 21.04
CA ILE A 17 -47.73 25.76 19.99
C ILE A 17 -47.10 26.28 18.69
N SER A 18 -47.36 27.55 18.34
CA SER A 18 -46.82 28.18 17.14
C SER A 18 -45.29 28.30 17.21
N ILE A 19 -44.76 28.69 18.38
CA ILE A 19 -43.31 28.77 18.61
C ILE A 19 -42.68 27.38 18.57
N PHE A 20 -43.33 26.37 19.13
CA PHE A 20 -42.84 24.99 19.09
C PHE A 20 -42.79 24.43 17.66
N TYR A 21 -43.79 24.76 16.83
CA TYR A 21 -43.82 24.38 15.40
C TYR A 21 -42.72 25.07 14.57
N ILE A 22 -42.40 26.33 14.90
CA ILE A 22 -41.28 27.07 14.30
C ILE A 22 -39.94 26.46 14.74
N TYR A 23 -39.83 26.01 16.00
CA TYR A 23 -38.61 25.37 16.50
C TYR A 23 -38.34 24.01 15.85
N ILE A 24 -39.40 23.22 15.57
CA ILE A 24 -39.29 21.93 14.88
C ILE A 24 -38.94 22.12 13.39
N SER A 25 -39.52 23.12 12.72
CA SER A 25 -39.21 23.40 11.31
C SER A 25 -37.84 24.06 11.08
N GLY A 26 -37.22 24.62 12.13
CA GLY A 26 -35.89 25.23 12.11
C GLY A 26 -34.71 24.25 12.09
N SER A 27 -34.94 22.93 12.17
CA SER A 27 -33.87 21.93 12.05
C SER A 27 -33.52 21.69 10.58
N THR A 28 -32.89 22.67 9.93
CA THR A 28 -32.24 22.44 8.64
C THR A 28 -31.04 21.55 8.89
N SER A 29 -31.14 20.28 8.49
CA SER A 29 -29.99 19.41 8.34
C SER A 29 -29.07 20.06 7.30
N ALA A 30 -28.01 20.70 7.76
CA ALA A 30 -26.89 21.06 6.90
C ALA A 30 -26.35 19.74 6.34
N ALA A 31 -26.79 19.38 5.14
CA ALA A 31 -26.20 18.30 4.40
C ALA A 31 -24.72 18.67 4.23
N MET A 32 -23.84 18.04 5.02
CA MET A 32 -22.42 18.02 4.73
C MET A 32 -22.32 17.46 3.32
N HIS A 33 -22.05 18.36 2.37
CA HIS A 33 -21.54 17.97 1.07
C HIS A 33 -20.20 17.27 1.33
N TYR A 34 -20.24 15.96 1.58
CA TYR A 34 -19.10 15.08 1.37
C TYR A 34 -18.79 15.23 -0.12
N GLY A 35 -17.87 16.16 -0.43
CA GLY A 35 -17.34 16.30 -1.77
C GLY A 35 -16.93 14.91 -2.23
N LYS A 36 -17.39 14.50 -3.41
CA LYS A 36 -16.99 13.23 -4.02
C LYS A 36 -15.47 13.12 -3.88
N PRO A 37 -14.91 12.01 -3.35
CA PRO A 37 -13.47 11.88 -3.22
C PRO A 37 -12.88 12.20 -4.58
N LYS A 38 -12.01 13.22 -4.64
CA LYS A 38 -11.38 13.64 -5.90
C LYS A 38 -10.71 12.40 -6.48
N GLN A 39 -11.25 11.91 -7.60
CA GLN A 39 -10.66 10.78 -8.31
C GLN A 39 -9.32 11.26 -8.86
N TYR A 40 -8.25 11.01 -8.10
CA TYR A 40 -6.90 11.39 -8.49
C TYR A 40 -6.54 10.56 -9.72
N LYS A 41 -6.60 11.17 -10.90
CA LYS A 41 -6.12 10.52 -12.12
C LYS A 41 -4.60 10.36 -11.98
N PRO A 42 -4.07 9.14 -12.13
CA PRO A 42 -2.64 8.92 -12.12
C PRO A 42 -1.95 9.81 -13.14
N CYS A 43 -0.97 10.60 -12.74
CA CYS A 43 -0.27 11.50 -13.66
C CYS A 43 0.65 10.75 -14.64
N LYS A 44 0.88 9.44 -14.45
CA LYS A 44 1.54 8.50 -15.36
C LYS A 44 1.36 7.08 -14.80
N SER A 45 0.91 6.12 -15.60
CA SER A 45 0.99 4.70 -15.23
C SER A 45 2.41 4.21 -15.55
N LEU A 46 3.11 3.66 -14.55
CA LEU A 46 4.39 3.00 -14.77
C LEU A 46 4.16 1.50 -14.79
N VAL A 47 4.67 0.82 -15.80
CA VAL A 47 4.55 -0.63 -15.97
C VAL A 47 5.95 -1.21 -15.95
N PHE A 48 6.16 -2.18 -15.07
CA PHE A 48 7.41 -2.90 -14.91
C PHE A 48 7.15 -4.40 -14.91
N TYR A 49 8.16 -5.16 -15.33
CA TYR A 49 8.17 -6.61 -15.21
C TYR A 49 9.31 -7.00 -14.29
N PHE A 50 9.08 -7.91 -13.36
CA PHE A 50 10.17 -8.53 -12.60
C PHE A 50 10.11 -10.05 -12.74
N HIS A 51 11.28 -10.66 -12.61
CA HIS A 51 11.52 -12.04 -12.99
C HIS A 51 12.10 -12.81 -11.81
N ASP A 52 11.29 -13.66 -11.21
CA ASP A 52 11.67 -14.53 -10.09
C ASP A 52 12.16 -15.88 -10.64
N ILE A 53 13.39 -16.25 -10.30
CA ILE A 53 14.03 -17.53 -10.67
C ILE A 53 14.49 -18.20 -9.37
N ILE A 54 13.71 -19.16 -8.88
CA ILE A 54 14.00 -19.87 -7.64
C ILE A 54 15.21 -20.79 -7.82
N TYR A 55 16.12 -20.77 -6.85
CA TYR A 55 17.22 -21.72 -6.77
C TYR A 55 16.70 -23.14 -6.55
N ASN A 56 16.98 -24.03 -7.50
CA ASN A 56 16.50 -25.42 -7.52
C ASN A 56 17.60 -26.45 -7.19
N GLY A 57 18.75 -26.00 -6.67
CA GLY A 57 19.92 -26.86 -6.43
C GLY A 57 20.90 -26.94 -7.59
N GLN A 58 20.48 -26.59 -8.81
CA GLN A 58 21.25 -26.82 -10.04
C GLN A 58 21.49 -25.55 -10.87
N ASN A 59 20.80 -24.46 -10.56
CA ASN A 59 20.80 -23.21 -11.33
C ASN A 59 21.47 -22.03 -10.62
N ALA A 60 22.49 -22.26 -9.79
CA ALA A 60 23.09 -21.24 -8.92
C ALA A 60 23.53 -19.96 -9.65
N ALA A 61 24.00 -20.07 -10.90
CA ALA A 61 24.44 -18.91 -11.70
C ALA A 61 23.28 -18.03 -12.20
N ASN A 62 22.08 -18.60 -12.32
CA ASN A 62 20.92 -17.94 -12.94
C ASN A 62 19.82 -17.61 -11.92
N ALA A 63 19.83 -18.25 -10.75
CA ALA A 63 18.83 -18.04 -9.72
C ALA A 63 18.89 -16.61 -9.17
N THR A 64 17.72 -16.01 -8.98
CA THR A 64 17.54 -14.66 -8.43
C THR A 64 16.86 -14.70 -7.05
N SER A 65 16.32 -15.86 -6.68
CA SER A 65 15.68 -16.09 -5.39
C SER A 65 16.02 -17.46 -4.79
N ALA A 66 15.76 -17.61 -3.50
CA ALA A 66 16.02 -18.85 -2.77
C ALA A 66 15.04 -19.03 -1.62
N ILE A 67 14.66 -20.28 -1.35
CA ILE A 67 13.87 -20.65 -0.18
C ILE A 67 14.77 -20.58 1.05
N VAL A 68 14.38 -19.81 2.06
CA VAL A 68 15.13 -19.59 3.32
C VAL A 68 14.42 -20.15 4.55
N ALA A 69 13.15 -20.53 4.41
CA ALA A 69 12.45 -21.34 5.40
C ALA A 69 11.44 -22.28 4.72
N ALA A 70 11.22 -23.42 5.34
CA ALA A 70 10.24 -24.42 4.90
C ALA A 70 9.68 -25.17 6.12
N PRO A 71 8.51 -25.83 6.01
CA PRO A 71 8.00 -26.72 7.05
C PRO A 71 9.02 -27.81 7.45
N GLN A 72 8.88 -28.31 8.67
CA GLN A 72 9.76 -29.37 9.18
C GLN A 72 9.74 -30.59 8.25
N GLY A 73 10.94 -31.04 7.83
CA GLY A 73 11.11 -32.18 6.93
C GLY A 73 10.97 -31.84 5.44
N ALA A 74 10.67 -30.59 5.08
CA ALA A 74 10.68 -30.13 3.69
C ALA A 74 12.10 -29.76 3.22
N ASN A 75 12.25 -29.59 1.90
CA ASN A 75 13.49 -29.18 1.26
C ASN A 75 13.57 -27.63 1.16
N MET A 76 14.79 -27.12 1.08
CA MET A 76 15.13 -25.72 0.84
C MET A 76 15.41 -25.42 -0.66
N THR A 77 15.32 -26.41 -1.54
CA THR A 77 15.50 -26.25 -3.00
C THR A 77 14.25 -26.64 -3.80
N ILE A 78 13.21 -27.15 -3.13
CA ILE A 78 11.94 -27.58 -3.72
C ILE A 78 10.84 -27.07 -2.79
N LEU A 79 9.83 -26.41 -3.32
CA LEU A 79 8.71 -25.93 -2.52
C LEU A 79 7.96 -27.11 -1.88
N ALA A 80 7.47 -26.91 -0.66
CA ALA A 80 6.79 -27.96 0.08
C ALA A 80 5.45 -28.31 -0.57
N GLY A 81 4.96 -29.53 -0.34
CA GLY A 81 3.59 -29.90 -0.70
C GLY A 81 2.54 -29.08 0.07
N GLN A 82 1.26 -29.28 -0.26
CA GLN A 82 0.14 -28.56 0.37
C GLN A 82 0.19 -27.04 0.15
N PHE A 83 0.20 -26.62 -1.12
CA PHE A 83 0.20 -25.21 -1.52
C PHE A 83 1.40 -24.41 -0.99
N HIS A 84 2.51 -25.09 -0.73
CA HIS A 84 3.77 -24.50 -0.25
C HIS A 84 3.67 -23.82 1.11
N PHE A 85 2.62 -24.09 1.89
CA PHE A 85 2.37 -23.44 3.17
C PHE A 85 3.60 -23.45 4.07
N GLY A 86 4.01 -22.27 4.56
CA GLY A 86 5.16 -22.10 5.44
C GLY A 86 6.51 -22.00 4.73
N ASN A 87 6.55 -22.09 3.40
CA ASN A 87 7.74 -21.69 2.65
C ASN A 87 7.91 -20.16 2.69
N ILE A 88 9.15 -19.73 2.91
CA ILE A 88 9.59 -18.33 2.78
C ILE A 88 10.71 -18.31 1.76
N ALA A 89 10.59 -17.45 0.76
CA ALA A 89 11.65 -17.18 -0.20
C ALA A 89 12.10 -15.73 -0.11
N VAL A 90 13.40 -15.51 -0.27
CA VAL A 90 13.98 -14.17 -0.47
C VAL A 90 14.39 -14.04 -1.93
N PHE A 91 14.27 -12.83 -2.46
CA PHE A 91 14.56 -12.57 -3.86
C PHE A 91 15.25 -11.24 -4.08
N ASP A 92 16.09 -11.21 -5.11
CA ASP A 92 16.70 -10.04 -5.70
C ASP A 92 16.56 -10.22 -7.23
N ASP A 93 15.45 -9.72 -7.79
CA ASP A 93 14.99 -10.02 -9.14
C ASP A 93 15.21 -8.84 -10.10
N PRO A 94 15.60 -9.07 -11.36
CA PRO A 94 15.80 -7.99 -12.31
C PRO A 94 14.45 -7.39 -12.69
N ILE A 95 14.39 -6.06 -12.78
CA ILE A 95 13.21 -5.33 -13.27
C ILE A 95 13.48 -4.87 -14.70
N THR A 96 12.58 -5.16 -15.63
CA THR A 96 12.64 -4.79 -17.05
C THR A 96 11.41 -3.97 -17.45
N LEU A 97 11.51 -3.29 -18.60
CA LEU A 97 10.41 -2.47 -19.16
C LEU A 97 9.47 -3.27 -20.08
N ASP A 98 9.90 -4.46 -20.50
CA ASP A 98 9.14 -5.38 -21.33
C ASP A 98 9.13 -6.78 -20.70
N ASN A 99 8.50 -7.75 -21.36
CA ASN A 99 8.35 -9.09 -20.82
C ASN A 99 9.59 -10.00 -21.02
N ASN A 100 10.69 -9.46 -21.54
CA ASN A 100 11.89 -10.20 -21.90
C ASN A 100 12.93 -10.13 -20.77
N LEU A 101 13.26 -11.30 -20.21
CA LEU A 101 14.25 -11.44 -19.14
C LEU A 101 15.65 -10.92 -19.52
N HIS A 102 16.00 -10.99 -20.81
CA HIS A 102 17.32 -10.56 -21.30
C HIS A 102 17.39 -9.07 -21.62
N SER A 103 16.29 -8.33 -21.47
CA SER A 103 16.29 -6.88 -21.63
C SER A 103 17.13 -6.21 -20.53
N PRO A 104 17.75 -5.04 -20.82
CA PRO A 104 18.52 -4.30 -19.82
C PRO A 104 17.67 -4.00 -18.58
N PRO A 105 18.14 -4.37 -17.36
CA PRO A 105 17.39 -4.11 -16.16
C PRO A 105 17.39 -2.60 -15.83
N VAL A 106 16.22 -2.07 -15.46
CA VAL A 106 16.06 -0.69 -14.99
C VAL A 106 16.12 -0.56 -13.47
N GLY A 107 16.14 -1.69 -12.77
CA GLY A 107 16.21 -1.77 -11.31
C GLY A 107 16.21 -3.20 -10.80
N ARG A 108 16.04 -3.35 -9.50
CA ARG A 108 15.99 -4.62 -8.78
C ARG A 108 14.74 -4.68 -7.92
N ALA A 109 14.03 -5.80 -7.92
CA ALA A 109 12.96 -6.06 -6.95
C ALA A 109 13.57 -6.90 -5.82
N GLN A 110 13.60 -6.34 -4.61
CA GLN A 110 14.29 -6.95 -3.47
C GLN A 110 13.31 -7.16 -2.33
N GLY A 111 13.21 -8.38 -1.83
CA GLY A 111 12.28 -8.68 -0.74
C GLY A 111 12.12 -10.15 -0.46
N PHE A 112 10.92 -10.49 0.00
CA PHE A 112 10.54 -11.85 0.31
C PHE A 112 9.05 -12.10 0.05
N TYR A 113 8.71 -13.38 -0.03
CA TYR A 113 7.33 -13.84 -0.03
C TYR A 113 7.15 -15.06 0.86
N ILE A 114 5.95 -15.18 1.42
CA ILE A 114 5.56 -16.25 2.34
C ILE A 114 4.29 -16.90 1.80
N TYR A 115 4.30 -18.22 1.61
CA TYR A 115 3.08 -18.95 1.31
C TYR A 115 2.30 -19.21 2.61
N ASP A 116 1.12 -18.64 2.74
CA ASP A 116 0.41 -18.45 4.01
C ASP A 116 -0.90 -19.22 4.14
N THR A 117 -1.30 -20.00 3.13
CA THR A 117 -2.53 -20.81 3.13
C THR A 117 -2.31 -22.29 2.84
N LYS A 118 -3.11 -23.15 3.47
CA LYS A 118 -3.05 -24.63 3.30
C LYS A 118 -4.05 -25.20 2.29
N ASN A 119 -4.93 -24.38 1.74
CA ASN A 119 -6.09 -24.80 0.95
C ASN A 119 -6.18 -24.12 -0.42
N THR A 120 -5.31 -23.15 -0.70
CA THR A 120 -5.25 -22.42 -1.97
C THR A 120 -3.84 -21.84 -2.15
N TYR A 121 -3.47 -21.49 -3.38
CA TYR A 121 -2.23 -20.79 -3.66
C TYR A 121 -2.41 -19.29 -3.37
N THR A 122 -1.87 -18.87 -2.23
CA THR A 122 -1.72 -17.45 -1.90
C THR A 122 -0.36 -17.22 -1.27
N ALA A 123 0.16 -16.01 -1.45
CA ALA A 123 1.40 -15.57 -0.85
C ALA A 123 1.22 -14.21 -0.20
N TRP A 124 2.05 -13.87 0.77
CA TRP A 124 2.17 -12.52 1.30
C TRP A 124 3.51 -11.94 0.86
N LEU A 125 3.47 -10.79 0.21
CA LEU A 125 4.63 -10.13 -0.40
C LEU A 125 5.09 -8.95 0.45
N GLY A 126 6.40 -8.86 0.66
CA GLY A 126 7.07 -7.68 1.23
C GLY A 126 8.34 -7.39 0.47
N PHE A 127 8.34 -6.34 -0.37
CA PHE A 127 9.48 -6.06 -1.24
C PHE A 127 9.60 -4.59 -1.60
N SER A 128 10.74 -4.22 -2.19
CA SER A 128 11.02 -2.89 -2.69
C SER A 128 11.49 -2.97 -4.14
N PHE A 129 11.01 -2.07 -4.98
CA PHE A 129 11.68 -1.76 -6.24
C PHE A 129 12.80 -0.76 -5.95
N VAL A 130 14.02 -1.13 -6.30
CA VAL A 130 15.23 -0.33 -6.13
C VAL A 130 15.69 0.12 -7.51
N PHE A 131 15.52 1.40 -7.79
CA PHE A 131 15.90 2.04 -9.04
C PHE A 131 17.23 2.77 -8.88
N ASN A 132 18.13 2.53 -9.84
CA ASN A 132 19.41 3.21 -9.92
C ASN A 132 19.79 3.43 -11.39
N SER A 133 18.87 4.00 -12.16
CA SER A 133 19.08 4.35 -13.57
C SER A 133 19.19 5.86 -13.73
N THR A 134 19.48 6.31 -14.95
CA THR A 134 19.47 7.75 -15.30
C THR A 134 18.08 8.38 -15.22
N ASP A 135 17.03 7.58 -15.38
CA ASP A 135 15.65 8.05 -15.43
C ASP A 135 15.01 8.09 -14.04
N HIS A 136 15.35 7.12 -13.19
CA HIS A 136 14.77 6.95 -11.85
C HIS A 136 15.83 6.51 -10.85
N GLN A 137 15.90 7.23 -9.72
CA GLN A 137 16.75 6.89 -8.60
C GLN A 137 15.97 6.93 -7.28
N GLY A 138 15.99 5.81 -6.54
CA GLY A 138 15.30 5.68 -5.26
C GLY A 138 14.56 4.36 -5.13
N THR A 139 13.64 4.28 -4.17
CA THR A 139 12.90 3.05 -3.90
C THR A 139 11.39 3.27 -3.82
N ILE A 140 10.63 2.24 -4.19
CA ILE A 140 9.20 2.13 -3.91
C ILE A 140 8.98 0.85 -3.11
N ASN A 141 8.31 0.95 -1.97
CA ASN A 141 8.14 -0.16 -1.04
C ASN A 141 6.71 -0.69 -1.09
N PHE A 142 6.56 -2.00 -1.16
CA PHE A 142 5.30 -2.72 -1.35
C PHE A 142 5.05 -3.74 -0.24
N ILE A 143 3.79 -3.90 0.14
CA ILE A 143 3.35 -4.90 1.11
C ILE A 143 1.92 -5.34 0.82
N GLY A 144 1.64 -6.64 0.93
CA GLY A 144 0.26 -7.13 0.84
C GLY A 144 0.12 -8.61 0.51
N ALA A 145 -1.12 -9.09 0.62
CA ALA A 145 -1.50 -10.43 0.19
C ALA A 145 -1.62 -10.49 -1.34
N ASP A 146 -1.10 -11.57 -1.92
CA ASP A 146 -1.07 -11.88 -3.34
C ASP A 146 -1.80 -13.21 -3.57
N PRO A 147 -3.14 -13.16 -3.77
CA PRO A 147 -3.91 -14.36 -4.06
C PRO A 147 -3.66 -14.79 -5.51
N LEU A 148 -2.66 -15.67 -5.71
CA LEU A 148 -2.12 -16.08 -7.02
C LEU A 148 -3.18 -16.57 -8.02
N MET A 149 -4.29 -17.11 -7.52
CA MET A 149 -5.43 -17.58 -8.33
C MET A 149 -6.17 -16.46 -9.07
N ASN A 150 -6.05 -15.21 -8.61
CA ASN A 150 -6.66 -14.06 -9.26
C ASN A 150 -5.74 -13.50 -10.35
N LYS A 151 -6.28 -13.17 -11.52
CA LYS A 151 -5.49 -12.62 -12.64
C LYS A 151 -4.77 -11.31 -12.30
N THR A 152 -5.45 -10.41 -11.58
CA THR A 152 -4.94 -9.09 -11.20
C THR A 152 -5.19 -8.85 -9.72
N ARG A 153 -4.19 -8.32 -9.02
CA ARG A 153 -4.17 -8.23 -7.55
C ARG A 153 -3.60 -6.88 -7.15
N ASP A 154 -4.25 -6.20 -6.20
CA ASP A 154 -3.79 -4.90 -5.75
C ASP A 154 -2.85 -5.06 -4.54
N ILE A 155 -1.69 -4.43 -4.60
CA ILE A 155 -0.71 -4.37 -3.52
C ILE A 155 -0.53 -2.92 -3.04
N SER A 156 -0.31 -2.74 -1.74
CA SER A 156 -0.15 -1.42 -1.16
C SER A 156 1.26 -0.90 -1.39
N VAL A 157 1.36 0.35 -1.86
CA VAL A 157 2.59 1.14 -1.85
C VAL A 157 2.64 1.90 -0.53
N VAL A 158 3.55 1.52 0.34
CA VAL A 158 3.63 2.01 1.73
C VAL A 158 4.67 3.08 1.96
N GLY A 159 5.57 3.30 0.99
CA GLY A 159 6.59 4.32 1.10
C GLY A 159 7.48 4.35 -0.14
N GLY A 160 8.38 5.33 -0.14
CA GLY A 160 9.46 5.40 -1.12
C GLY A 160 10.52 6.42 -0.74
N THR A 161 11.65 6.35 -1.42
CA THR A 161 12.85 7.18 -1.23
C THR A 161 13.30 7.78 -2.56
N GLY A 162 14.22 8.75 -2.53
CA GLY A 162 14.73 9.41 -3.74
C GLY A 162 13.61 10.10 -4.53
N ASP A 163 13.53 9.82 -5.83
CA ASP A 163 12.50 10.33 -6.73
C ASP A 163 11.08 9.95 -6.30
N PHE A 164 10.93 8.90 -5.49
CA PHE A 164 9.67 8.40 -4.96
C PHE A 164 9.47 8.75 -3.47
N PHE A 165 10.14 9.79 -2.97
CA PHE A 165 10.00 10.21 -1.59
C PHE A 165 8.53 10.42 -1.19
N MET A 166 8.15 9.80 -0.07
CA MET A 166 6.79 9.83 0.47
C MET A 166 5.72 9.22 -0.48
N ALA A 167 6.13 8.35 -1.40
CA ALA A 167 5.22 7.57 -2.24
C ALA A 167 4.19 6.82 -1.41
N ARG A 168 2.91 6.98 -1.73
CA ARG A 168 1.80 6.20 -1.15
C ARG A 168 0.78 5.86 -2.22
N GLY A 169 0.24 4.65 -2.21
CA GLY A 169 -0.66 4.26 -3.29
C GLY A 169 -1.03 2.80 -3.36
N ILE A 170 -1.52 2.42 -4.54
CA ILE A 170 -1.83 1.05 -4.91
C ILE A 170 -1.15 0.76 -6.25
N ALA A 171 -0.51 -0.40 -6.33
CA ALA A 171 -0.05 -0.99 -7.57
C ALA A 171 -0.83 -2.27 -7.86
N THR A 172 -0.98 -2.62 -9.12
CA THR A 172 -1.67 -3.83 -9.55
C THR A 172 -0.63 -4.82 -10.07
N ILE A 173 -0.56 -5.99 -9.45
CA ILE A 173 0.29 -7.11 -9.83
C ILE A 173 -0.52 -8.09 -10.69
N MET A 174 0.11 -8.60 -11.75
CA MET A 174 -0.41 -9.67 -12.59
C MET A 174 0.67 -10.71 -12.83
N THR A 175 0.33 -11.99 -12.69
CA THR A 175 1.22 -13.07 -13.13
C THR A 175 1.14 -13.17 -14.64
N ASP A 176 2.22 -12.80 -15.32
CA ASP A 176 2.27 -12.72 -16.78
C ASP A 176 2.70 -14.05 -17.41
N ALA A 177 3.64 -14.76 -16.80
CA ALA A 177 4.02 -16.12 -17.15
C ALA A 177 4.61 -16.85 -15.95
N PHE A 178 4.60 -18.18 -16.01
CA PHE A 178 5.34 -19.04 -15.08
C PHE A 178 5.77 -20.32 -15.80
N GLU A 179 6.90 -20.90 -15.38
CA GLU A 179 7.40 -22.18 -15.86
C GLU A 179 7.66 -23.09 -14.65
N GLY A 180 6.70 -24.00 -14.41
CA GLY A 180 6.69 -24.85 -13.23
C GLY A 180 6.70 -24.03 -11.94
N GLU A 181 7.52 -24.45 -10.98
CA GLU A 181 7.75 -23.77 -9.70
C GLU A 181 9.09 -23.02 -9.67
N VAL A 182 9.75 -22.85 -10.82
CA VAL A 182 11.11 -22.31 -10.88
C VAL A 182 11.13 -20.88 -11.37
N TYR A 183 10.30 -20.54 -12.37
CA TYR A 183 10.29 -19.21 -12.96
C TYR A 183 8.91 -18.58 -12.90
N PHE A 184 8.85 -17.33 -12.43
CA PHE A 184 7.66 -16.50 -12.44
C PHE A 184 7.99 -15.12 -13.02
N ARG A 185 7.13 -14.64 -13.92
CA ARG A 185 7.19 -13.26 -14.42
C ARG A 185 5.96 -12.51 -13.93
N LEU A 186 6.19 -11.43 -13.21
CA LEU A 186 5.14 -10.57 -12.67
C LEU A 186 5.18 -9.21 -13.36
N ARG A 187 4.03 -8.77 -13.87
CA ARG A 187 3.80 -7.41 -14.36
C ARG A 187 3.25 -6.58 -13.20
N VAL A 188 3.91 -5.48 -12.88
CA VAL A 188 3.47 -4.53 -11.86
C VAL A 188 3.12 -3.21 -12.52
N GLU A 189 1.87 -2.80 -12.35
CA GLU A 189 1.36 -1.53 -12.83
C GLU A 189 1.13 -0.57 -11.67
N ILE A 190 1.93 0.48 -11.61
CA ILE A 190 1.88 1.49 -10.55
C ILE A 190 0.82 2.52 -10.91
N ASN A 191 -0.41 2.20 -10.51
CA ASN A 191 -1.60 2.96 -10.87
C ASN A 191 -1.79 4.21 -10.01
N ARG A 192 -1.76 4.15 -8.67
CA ARG A 192 -2.21 5.30 -7.84
C ARG A 192 -1.18 5.74 -6.81
N VAL A 193 0.03 6.09 -7.24
CA VAL A 193 1.06 6.58 -6.32
C VAL A 193 1.07 8.11 -6.25
N LEU A 194 0.80 8.63 -5.05
CA LEU A 194 1.04 10.01 -4.67
C LEU A 194 2.52 10.14 -4.32
N VAL A 195 3.28 10.82 -5.17
CA VAL A 195 4.67 11.22 -4.88
C VAL A 195 4.65 12.70 -4.49
N PHE A 196 5.20 13.03 -3.32
CA PHE A 196 5.39 14.42 -2.94
C PHE A 196 6.58 14.98 -3.71
N LYS A 197 6.32 15.61 -4.86
CA LYS A 197 7.34 16.47 -5.49
C LYS A 197 7.50 17.70 -4.61
N GLY A 198 8.56 17.73 -3.81
CA GLY A 198 8.93 18.91 -3.04
C GLY A 198 9.01 20.14 -3.96
N VAL A 199 8.27 21.19 -3.62
CA VAL A 199 8.46 22.50 -4.24
C VAL A 199 9.92 22.90 -3.95
N ARG A 200 10.75 23.03 -5.00
CA ARG A 200 12.10 23.58 -4.86
C ARG A 200 11.95 25.01 -4.29
N GLY A 201 12.14 25.19 -2.99
CA GLY A 201 12.05 26.52 -2.39
C GLY A 201 11.69 26.61 -0.90
N VAL A 202 11.31 25.53 -0.22
CA VAL A 202 11.10 25.58 1.23
C VAL A 202 12.21 24.81 1.92
N GLY A 203 13.19 25.55 2.45
CA GLY A 203 14.31 25.00 3.19
C GLY A 203 13.81 24.12 4.34
N PHE A 204 14.29 22.88 4.38
CA PHE A 204 14.23 22.09 5.59
C PHE A 204 15.09 22.79 6.64
N PHE A 205 14.48 23.21 7.74
CA PHE A 205 15.22 23.60 8.94
C PHE A 205 16.10 22.42 9.36
N PRO A 206 17.42 22.59 9.53
CA PRO A 206 18.22 21.54 10.11
C PRO A 206 17.76 21.33 11.55
N ILE A 207 17.37 20.10 11.88
CA ILE A 207 17.31 19.66 13.27
C ILE A 207 18.76 19.70 13.77
N SER A 208 19.10 20.78 14.47
CA SER A 208 20.35 20.92 15.20
C SER A 208 20.51 19.71 16.12
N ARG A 209 21.58 18.94 15.94
CA ARG A 209 22.07 17.99 16.93
C ARG A 209 22.59 18.80 18.13
N GLY A 210 21.67 19.24 18.99
CA GLY A 210 21.95 19.72 20.33
C GLY A 210 21.63 18.63 21.34
N GLY A 211 22.65 18.06 21.96
CA GLY A 211 22.48 17.03 22.98
C GLY A 211 21.74 17.56 24.20
N SER A 212 20.65 16.87 24.56
CA SER A 212 20.27 16.69 25.95
C SER A 212 19.63 15.31 26.08
N LYS A 213 20.11 14.54 27.05
CA LYS A 213 19.55 13.22 27.38
C LYS A 213 18.17 13.44 27.99
N GLU A 214 17.11 13.13 27.26
CA GLU A 214 15.80 12.88 27.84
C GLU A 214 15.43 11.42 27.61
N SER A 215 15.55 10.64 28.68
CA SER A 215 15.18 9.23 28.71
C SER A 215 13.66 9.13 28.71
N LEU A 216 13.10 8.63 27.60
CA LEU A 216 11.67 8.32 27.48
C LEU A 216 11.29 7.23 28.49
N LYS A 217 10.65 7.61 29.60
CA LYS A 217 10.04 6.66 30.56
C LYS A 217 8.69 6.21 30.00
N ILE A 218 8.60 4.92 29.69
CA ILE A 218 7.35 4.24 29.31
C ILE A 218 6.56 3.97 30.61
N PRO A 219 5.30 4.44 30.74
CA PRO A 219 4.50 4.11 31.91
C PRO A 219 3.96 2.67 31.77
N VAL A 220 4.27 1.83 32.76
CA VAL A 220 3.61 0.54 32.98
C VAL A 220 2.40 0.80 33.87
N SER A 221 1.19 0.54 33.38
CA SER A 221 -0.02 0.55 34.21
C SER A 221 -0.01 -0.67 35.14
N ARG A 222 -0.28 -0.44 36.42
CA ARG A 222 -0.69 -1.50 37.36
C ARG A 222 -2.14 -1.86 37.14
#